data_AF-A0A1J3DHE5-F1
#
_entry.id   AF-A0A1J3DHE5-F1
#
_cell.length_a   1.000
_cell.length_b   1.000
_cell.length_c   1.000
_cell.angle_alpha   90.00
_cell.angle_beta   90.00
_cell.angle_gamma   90.00
#
_symmetry.space_group_name_H-M   'P 1'
#
loop_
_entity.id
_entity.type
_entity.pdbx_description
1 polymer ?
#
loop_
_entity_poly.entity_id
_entity_poly.type
_entity_poly.pdbx_seq_one_letter_code
_entity_poly.pdbx_strand_id
1 'polypeptide(L)'
;LSEIHIVFARSILYFPSDLLRRFRASSMAARSLWRTRSKLLVVGTAVCAGTYGGSGAAFIASSEDPSATLKLCTNIPVRLYRNTVTAASIAFDYEYSLSGLAEGSSERDKVKHEVHLRSAQKLQELCFKNGGIYIKLGQHIGQLDYLVPEEYVRTMRESMLNKCPVSSYEQVCEVFKKEVGETPDKVFAEFDPVPIASASLAQVHVARTHDGKKVAVKVQHAHMTDTAAADTAALGVIVNTLHRIFPSFDYRWLLDEMSESLPKELDFLVEAKNSEKCLDNFRKLSPHLAEYVYAPTIYWNLTSSKLLTMEFMDGAQVNDVATIKKLGIQPFDVSKLVSQAFAEMMFKHGFVHCDPHAANLIVRPAPSGKKNIYGKKKPQLVLLDHGWYKELDFDTRFNYASLWKALVFADANAIKKHSAKLGAGDDLYV
;
A
#
# COMPACT_ATOMS: atom_id res chain seq x y z
N LEU A 1 8.35 -22.33 4.10
CA LEU A 1 8.03 -21.32 3.05
C LEU A 1 7.13 -20.23 3.62
N SER A 2 6.02 -20.56 4.28
CA SER A 2 5.21 -19.58 5.04
C SER A 2 6.02 -18.87 6.14
N GLU A 3 6.77 -19.60 6.96
CA GLU A 3 7.48 -18.98 8.11
C GLU A 3 8.70 -18.12 7.74
N ILE A 4 9.41 -18.43 6.65
CA ILE A 4 10.59 -17.65 6.21
C ILE A 4 10.18 -16.37 5.48
N HIS A 5 9.08 -16.41 4.70
CA HIS A 5 8.44 -15.20 4.17
C HIS A 5 7.91 -14.32 5.29
N ILE A 6 7.34 -14.94 6.33
CA ILE A 6 6.85 -14.24 7.51
C ILE A 6 8.01 -13.55 8.24
N VAL A 7 9.16 -14.19 8.47
CA VAL A 7 10.28 -13.54 9.18
C VAL A 7 10.87 -12.36 8.39
N PHE A 8 11.11 -12.52 7.08
CA PHE A 8 11.73 -11.46 6.27
C PHE A 8 10.77 -10.31 5.90
N ALA A 9 9.51 -10.61 5.59
CA ALA A 9 8.48 -9.60 5.39
C ALA A 9 8.07 -8.93 6.70
N ARG A 10 8.04 -9.65 7.83
CA ARG A 10 7.89 -9.04 9.16
C ARG A 10 9.02 -8.06 9.41
N SER A 11 10.26 -8.39 9.13
CA SER A 11 11.35 -7.43 9.35
C SER A 11 11.32 -6.16 8.49
N ILE A 12 10.75 -6.20 7.28
CA ILE A 12 10.54 -5.01 6.43
C ILE A 12 9.48 -4.07 7.04
N LEU A 13 8.49 -4.62 7.72
CA LEU A 13 7.38 -3.89 8.34
C LEU A 13 7.71 -3.37 9.74
N TYR A 14 8.81 -3.81 10.35
CA TYR A 14 9.20 -3.45 11.73
C TYR A 14 10.25 -2.34 11.72
N PHE A 15 9.85 -1.20 11.16
CA PHE A 15 10.46 0.07 11.52
C PHE A 15 9.72 0.60 12.76
N PRO A 16 10.38 0.79 13.91
CA PRO A 16 9.76 1.36 15.10
C PRO A 16 9.12 2.72 14.78
N SER A 17 7.89 2.92 15.26
CA SER A 17 7.04 4.10 15.03
C SER A 17 7.67 5.43 15.49
N ASP A 18 8.67 5.40 16.38
CA ASP A 18 9.43 6.58 16.81
C ASP A 18 10.57 6.99 15.85
N LEU A 19 10.95 6.13 14.88
CA LEU A 19 11.97 6.44 13.87
C LEU A 19 11.45 7.40 12.77
N LEU A 20 10.14 7.34 12.46
CA LEU A 20 9.50 8.24 11.49
C LEU A 20 9.47 9.71 11.96
N ARG A 21 9.76 9.96 13.23
CA ARG A 21 9.68 11.28 13.87
C ARG A 21 10.77 12.27 13.41
N ARG A 22 11.82 11.84 12.69
CA ARG A 22 12.99 12.69 12.36
C ARG A 22 13.41 12.79 10.89
N PHE A 23 12.69 12.21 9.93
CA PHE A 23 12.97 12.47 8.52
C PHE A 23 12.32 13.77 8.04
N ARG A 24 12.98 14.89 8.35
CA ARG A 24 12.73 16.20 7.73
C ARG A 24 13.99 16.69 7.04
N ALA A 25 13.95 16.68 5.70
CA ALA A 25 14.18 17.84 4.84
C ALA A 25 14.43 17.39 3.38
N SER A 26 13.50 17.70 2.47
CA SER A 26 13.76 18.62 1.34
C SER A 26 12.70 18.53 0.23
N SER A 27 12.20 19.72 -0.11
CA SER A 27 11.65 20.21 -1.38
C SER A 27 10.93 19.25 -2.36
N MET A 28 9.60 19.42 -2.47
CA MET A 28 8.89 19.72 -3.74
C MET A 28 7.36 19.86 -3.57
N ALA A 29 6.88 20.39 -2.43
CA ALA A 29 5.44 20.48 -2.13
C ALA A 29 4.71 21.67 -2.80
N ALA A 30 5.42 22.62 -3.40
CA ALA A 30 4.83 23.92 -3.76
C ALA A 30 3.80 23.88 -4.90
N ARG A 31 3.87 22.91 -5.83
CA ARG A 31 2.94 22.84 -6.99
C ARG A 31 1.69 21.99 -6.72
N SER A 32 1.79 20.96 -5.88
CA SER A 32 0.63 20.13 -5.45
C SER A 32 -0.26 20.88 -4.45
N LEU A 33 0.34 21.62 -3.51
CA LEU A 33 -0.38 22.41 -2.51
C LEU A 33 -1.34 23.46 -3.10
N TRP A 34 -1.05 24.00 -4.29
CA TRP A 34 -1.90 25.01 -4.92
C TRP A 34 -3.23 24.40 -5.40
N ARG A 35 -3.20 23.29 -6.14
CA ARG A 35 -4.42 22.58 -6.58
C ARG A 35 -5.22 22.01 -5.40
N THR A 36 -4.53 21.56 -4.35
CA THR A 36 -5.15 21.05 -3.12
C THR A 36 -5.84 22.17 -2.32
N ARG A 37 -5.24 23.37 -2.23
CA ARG A 37 -5.88 24.55 -1.63
C ARG A 37 -7.14 24.97 -2.39
N SER A 38 -7.10 24.95 -3.73
CA SER A 38 -8.28 25.25 -4.55
C SER A 38 -9.43 24.28 -4.25
N LYS A 39 -9.16 22.97 -4.22
CA LYS A 39 -10.19 21.94 -3.94
C LYS A 39 -10.72 21.98 -2.50
N LEU A 40 -9.87 22.26 -1.51
CA LEU A 40 -10.28 22.46 -0.10
C LEU A 40 -11.10 23.73 0.09
N LEU A 41 -10.77 24.82 -0.61
CA LEU A 41 -11.57 26.06 -0.60
C LEU A 41 -12.95 25.83 -1.21
N VAL A 42 -13.01 25.06 -2.29
CA VAL A 42 -14.26 24.64 -2.95
C VAL A 42 -15.17 23.86 -2.01
N VAL A 43 -14.61 22.89 -1.27
CA VAL A 43 -15.36 22.09 -0.29
C VAL A 43 -15.75 22.92 0.95
N GLY A 44 -14.85 23.77 1.47
CA GLY A 44 -15.16 24.65 2.60
C GLY A 44 -16.30 25.64 2.27
N THR A 45 -16.34 26.15 1.04
CA THR A 45 -17.42 27.04 0.59
C THR A 45 -18.73 26.28 0.40
N ALA A 46 -18.70 25.07 -0.16
CA ALA A 46 -19.90 24.25 -0.35
C ALA A 46 -20.49 23.67 0.95
N VAL A 47 -19.64 23.29 1.91
CA VAL A 47 -20.04 22.77 3.23
C VAL A 47 -20.56 23.91 4.12
N CYS A 48 -19.95 25.09 4.10
CA CYS A 48 -20.42 26.26 4.87
C CYS A 48 -21.63 26.95 4.23
N ALA A 49 -21.83 26.86 2.92
CA ALA A 49 -22.99 27.46 2.23
C ALA A 49 -24.27 26.62 2.26
N GLY A 50 -24.23 25.43 2.89
CA GLY A 50 -25.36 24.54 3.04
C GLY A 50 -25.73 23.82 1.75
N THR A 51 -25.88 22.51 1.83
CA THR A 51 -26.43 21.63 0.77
C THR A 51 -27.89 21.95 0.39
N TYR A 52 -28.47 23.02 0.96
CA TYR A 52 -29.85 23.48 0.72
C TYR A 52 -29.96 25.00 0.47
N GLY A 53 -28.84 25.74 0.37
CA GLY A 53 -28.82 27.17 0.07
C GLY A 53 -28.58 27.44 -1.42
N GLY A 54 -29.23 28.48 -1.98
CA GLY A 54 -29.12 28.85 -3.41
C GLY A 54 -27.70 29.13 -3.91
N SER A 55 -26.75 29.39 -3.01
CA SER A 55 -25.32 29.59 -3.29
C SER A 55 -24.56 28.29 -3.60
N GLY A 56 -24.95 27.14 -3.03
CA GLY A 56 -24.32 25.84 -3.32
C GLY A 56 -24.70 25.31 -4.70
N ALA A 57 -25.96 25.47 -5.10
CA ALA A 57 -26.44 25.08 -6.43
C ALA A 57 -25.80 25.92 -7.55
N ALA A 58 -25.63 27.23 -7.33
CA ALA A 58 -24.97 28.14 -8.27
C ALA A 58 -23.48 27.82 -8.46
N PHE A 59 -22.81 27.35 -7.42
CA PHE A 59 -21.41 26.91 -7.50
C PHE A 59 -21.26 25.59 -8.28
N ILE A 60 -22.15 24.62 -8.04
CA ILE A 60 -22.15 23.34 -8.78
C ILE A 60 -22.42 23.57 -10.27
N ALA A 61 -23.41 24.41 -10.58
CA ALA A 61 -23.80 24.74 -11.96
C ALA A 61 -22.72 25.53 -12.73
N SER A 62 -21.85 26.26 -12.04
CA SER A 62 -20.77 27.05 -12.65
C SER A 62 -19.42 26.32 -12.73
N SER A 63 -19.33 25.07 -12.25
CA SER A 63 -18.11 24.27 -12.33
C SER A 63 -17.90 23.65 -13.71
N GLU A 64 -16.63 23.40 -14.08
CA GLU A 64 -16.25 22.77 -15.36
C GLU A 64 -16.83 21.35 -15.53
N ASP A 65 -17.05 20.64 -14.41
CA ASP A 65 -17.76 19.36 -14.37
C ASP A 65 -18.80 19.37 -13.23
N PRO A 66 -20.05 19.80 -13.51
CA PRO A 66 -21.12 19.87 -12.52
C PRO A 66 -21.47 18.51 -11.92
N SER A 67 -21.31 17.42 -12.69
CA SER A 67 -21.62 16.07 -12.22
C SER A 67 -20.59 15.58 -11.20
N ALA A 68 -19.30 15.76 -11.50
CA ALA A 68 -18.23 15.46 -10.56
C ALA A 68 -18.29 16.35 -9.31
N THR A 69 -18.57 17.64 -9.48
CA THR A 69 -18.67 18.59 -8.36
C THR A 69 -19.87 18.27 -7.46
N LEU A 70 -21.02 17.91 -8.03
CA LEU A 70 -22.18 17.46 -7.26
C LEU A 70 -21.87 16.19 -6.46
N LYS A 71 -21.23 15.19 -7.09
CA LYS A 71 -20.79 13.96 -6.42
C LYS A 71 -19.82 14.26 -5.27
N LEU A 72 -18.89 15.20 -5.46
CA LEU A 72 -17.94 15.61 -4.43
C LEU A 72 -18.64 16.25 -3.22
N CYS A 73 -19.53 17.22 -3.49
CA CYS A 73 -20.29 17.95 -2.48
C CYS A 73 -21.27 17.06 -1.70
N THR A 74 -21.74 15.96 -2.30
CA THR A 74 -22.67 15.01 -1.64
C THR A 74 -21.93 13.90 -0.90
N ASN A 75 -20.86 13.35 -1.47
CA ASN A 75 -20.17 12.20 -0.89
C ASN A 75 -19.26 12.57 0.29
N ILE A 76 -18.58 13.73 0.24
CA ILE A 76 -17.63 14.13 1.30
C ILE A 76 -18.33 14.28 2.65
N PRO A 77 -19.46 15.01 2.79
CA PRO A 77 -20.13 15.17 4.09
C PRO A 77 -20.61 13.84 4.67
N VAL A 78 -21.14 12.94 3.84
CA VAL A 78 -21.60 11.61 4.28
C VAL A 78 -20.44 10.77 4.80
N ARG A 79 -19.29 10.80 4.11
CA ARG A 79 -18.08 10.07 4.51
C ARG A 79 -17.48 10.65 5.78
N LEU A 80 -17.41 11.98 5.90
CA LEU A 80 -17.00 12.68 7.11
C LEU A 80 -17.87 12.31 8.31
N TYR A 81 -19.20 12.31 8.14
CA TYR A 81 -20.14 11.90 9.18
C TYR A 81 -19.87 10.46 9.64
N ARG A 82 -19.76 9.51 8.71
CA ARG A 82 -19.45 8.11 9.01
C ARG A 82 -18.12 7.96 9.74
N ASN A 83 -17.08 8.68 9.33
CA ASN A 83 -15.78 8.66 9.98
C ASN A 83 -15.88 9.13 11.43
N THR A 84 -16.49 10.30 11.65
CA THR A 84 -16.62 10.90 12.99
C THR A 84 -17.45 10.03 13.92
N VAL A 85 -18.59 9.50 13.46
CA VAL A 85 -19.44 8.61 14.25
C VAL A 85 -18.71 7.32 14.62
N THR A 86 -18.01 6.71 13.66
CA THR A 86 -17.26 5.47 13.91
C THR A 86 -16.11 5.71 14.89
N ALA A 87 -15.33 6.78 14.67
CA ALA A 87 -14.24 7.19 15.54
C ALA A 87 -14.71 7.45 16.98
N ALA A 88 -15.78 8.23 17.15
CA ALA A 88 -16.35 8.51 18.46
C ALA A 88 -16.91 7.25 19.13
N SER A 89 -17.59 6.38 18.37
CA SER A 89 -18.11 5.11 18.87
C SER A 89 -17.01 4.16 19.34
N ILE A 90 -15.88 4.09 18.61
CA ILE A 90 -14.73 3.29 19.02
C ILE A 90 -14.13 3.87 20.30
N ALA A 91 -13.84 5.18 20.33
CA ALA A 91 -13.21 5.80 21.49
C ALA A 91 -14.08 5.68 22.77
N PHE A 92 -15.39 5.87 22.63
CA PHE A 92 -16.33 5.68 23.74
C PHE A 92 -16.36 4.22 24.25
N ASP A 93 -16.32 3.23 23.36
CA ASP A 93 -16.30 1.80 23.72
C ASP A 93 -15.05 1.45 24.53
N TYR A 94 -13.89 2.02 24.17
CA TYR A 94 -12.65 1.88 24.95
C TYR A 94 -12.75 2.50 26.33
N GLU A 95 -13.16 3.77 26.42
CA GLU A 95 -13.29 4.46 27.72
C GLU A 95 -14.30 3.76 28.63
N TYR A 96 -15.49 3.46 28.10
CA TYR A 96 -16.55 2.83 28.89
C TYR A 96 -16.16 1.43 29.36
N SER A 97 -15.64 0.59 28.47
CA SER A 97 -15.33 -0.81 28.79
C SER A 97 -14.11 -0.96 29.69
N LEU A 98 -13.13 -0.04 29.61
CA LEU A 98 -11.91 -0.11 30.43
C LEU A 98 -12.01 0.73 31.72
N SER A 99 -13.07 1.52 31.88
CA SER A 99 -13.31 2.34 33.07
C SER A 99 -13.45 1.48 34.31
N GLY A 100 -12.76 1.88 35.38
CA GLY A 100 -12.80 1.18 36.67
C GLY A 100 -11.97 -0.10 36.75
N LEU A 101 -11.36 -0.56 35.65
CA LEU A 101 -10.48 -1.74 35.65
C LEU A 101 -9.03 -1.36 35.95
N ALA A 102 -8.41 -2.03 36.91
CA ALA A 102 -7.02 -1.78 37.29
C ALA A 102 -6.04 -2.09 36.15
N GLU A 103 -5.05 -1.22 35.95
CA GLU A 103 -3.98 -1.46 34.97
C GLU A 103 -3.20 -2.74 35.28
N GLY A 104 -2.90 -3.53 34.25
CA GLY A 104 -2.19 -4.81 34.39
C GLY A 104 -3.02 -5.96 34.97
N SER A 105 -4.33 -5.76 35.23
CA SER A 105 -5.20 -6.85 35.66
C SER A 105 -5.58 -7.76 34.49
N SER A 106 -5.63 -9.08 34.74
CA SER A 106 -6.08 -10.07 33.73
C SER A 106 -7.49 -9.78 33.21
N GLU A 107 -8.34 -9.17 34.03
CA GLU A 107 -9.68 -8.74 33.64
C GLU A 107 -9.64 -7.59 32.62
N ARG A 108 -8.83 -6.56 32.87
CA ARG A 108 -8.62 -5.45 31.92
C ARG A 108 -8.09 -5.96 30.58
N ASP A 109 -7.15 -6.90 30.59
CA ASP A 109 -6.59 -7.47 29.36
C ASP A 109 -7.65 -8.22 28.54
N LYS A 110 -8.48 -9.04 29.20
CA LYS A 110 -9.60 -9.73 28.54
C LYS A 110 -10.57 -8.74 27.91
N VAL A 111 -11.04 -7.76 28.67
CA VAL A 111 -11.99 -6.75 28.17
C VAL A 111 -11.36 -5.94 27.04
N LYS A 112 -10.07 -5.63 27.13
CA LYS A 112 -9.32 -4.95 26.07
C LYS A 112 -9.33 -5.74 24.76
N HIS A 113 -9.04 -7.05 24.80
CA HIS A 113 -9.15 -7.90 23.60
C HIS A 113 -10.55 -7.89 22.97
N GLU A 114 -11.61 -7.90 23.79
CA GLU A 114 -12.97 -7.82 23.27
C GLU A 114 -13.29 -6.47 22.62
N VAL A 115 -12.88 -5.36 23.26
CA VAL A 115 -13.05 -4.01 22.71
C VAL A 115 -12.29 -3.85 21.41
N HIS A 116 -11.07 -4.38 21.34
CA HIS A 116 -10.25 -4.40 20.13
C HIS A 116 -10.98 -5.09 18.98
N LEU A 117 -11.55 -6.27 19.22
CA LEU A 117 -12.28 -7.04 18.21
C LEU A 117 -13.51 -6.28 17.69
N ARG A 118 -14.35 -5.76 18.59
CA ARG A 118 -15.54 -4.99 18.20
C ARG A 118 -15.16 -3.71 17.44
N SER A 119 -14.09 -3.04 17.87
CA SER A 119 -13.61 -1.81 17.24
C SER A 119 -12.97 -2.07 15.87
N ALA A 120 -12.26 -3.19 15.71
CA ALA A 120 -11.74 -3.66 14.43
C ALA A 120 -12.87 -3.89 13.42
N GLN A 121 -13.97 -4.51 13.84
CA GLN A 121 -15.16 -4.74 13.01
C GLN A 121 -15.85 -3.42 12.62
N LYS A 122 -16.01 -2.48 13.56
CA LYS A 122 -16.54 -1.13 13.26
C LYS A 122 -15.68 -0.41 12.21
N LEU A 123 -14.36 -0.46 12.36
CA LEU A 123 -13.42 0.16 11.41
C LEU A 123 -13.48 -0.54 10.04
N GLN A 124 -13.57 -1.87 10.02
CA GLN A 124 -13.72 -2.64 8.79
C GLN A 124 -14.99 -2.25 8.03
N GLU A 125 -16.12 -2.13 8.74
CA GLU A 125 -17.38 -1.71 8.13
C GLU A 125 -17.28 -0.30 7.55
N LEU A 126 -16.62 0.62 8.25
CA LEU A 126 -16.34 1.97 7.73
C LEU A 126 -15.51 1.91 6.45
N CYS A 127 -14.45 1.09 6.42
CA CYS A 127 -13.61 0.91 5.26
C CYS A 127 -14.40 0.44 4.04
N PHE A 128 -15.31 -0.52 4.20
CA PHE A 128 -16.18 -0.97 3.12
C PHE A 128 -17.24 0.06 2.71
N LYS A 129 -17.88 0.73 3.68
CA LYS A 129 -18.91 1.75 3.39
C LYS A 129 -18.35 2.95 2.66
N ASN A 130 -17.12 3.35 2.97
CA ASN A 130 -16.47 4.48 2.30
C ASN A 130 -15.73 4.04 1.03
N GLY A 131 -15.23 2.82 0.94
CA GLY A 131 -14.46 2.34 -0.20
C GLY A 131 -13.17 3.14 -0.38
N GLY A 132 -12.58 3.09 -1.58
CA GLY A 132 -11.50 4.02 -1.91
C GLY A 132 -10.24 3.84 -1.05
N ILE A 133 -9.66 4.98 -0.66
CA ILE A 133 -8.54 5.10 0.28
C ILE A 133 -8.75 4.31 1.60
N TYR A 134 -9.99 4.13 2.07
CA TYR A 134 -10.24 3.44 3.34
C TYR A 134 -10.03 1.93 3.23
N ILE A 135 -10.30 1.33 2.06
CA ILE A 135 -9.93 -0.08 1.81
C ILE A 135 -8.42 -0.22 1.85
N LYS A 136 -7.68 0.72 1.25
CA LYS A 136 -6.21 0.71 1.27
C LYS A 136 -5.66 0.89 2.69
N LEU A 137 -6.26 1.80 3.48
CA LEU A 137 -5.93 1.95 4.90
C LEU A 137 -6.14 0.64 5.66
N GLY A 138 -7.26 -0.04 5.42
CA GLY A 138 -7.53 -1.37 5.98
C GLY A 138 -6.47 -2.39 5.59
N GLN A 139 -6.10 -2.46 4.30
CA GLN A 139 -5.03 -3.35 3.82
C GLN A 139 -3.70 -3.07 4.53
N HIS A 140 -3.34 -1.79 4.69
CA HIS A 140 -2.13 -1.41 5.40
C HIS A 140 -2.18 -1.82 6.87
N ILE A 141 -3.29 -1.58 7.57
CA ILE A 141 -3.48 -2.06 8.96
C ILE A 141 -3.34 -3.58 9.04
N GLY A 142 -3.86 -4.32 8.06
CA GLY A 142 -3.72 -5.79 7.98
C GLY A 142 -2.28 -6.29 7.80
N GLN A 143 -1.32 -5.40 7.50
CA GLN A 143 0.10 -5.71 7.39
C GLN A 143 0.89 -5.30 8.65
N LEU A 144 0.34 -4.48 9.54
CA LEU A 144 1.01 -3.95 10.73
C LEU A 144 0.99 -4.92 11.94
N ASP A 145 1.38 -6.17 11.69
CA ASP A 145 1.63 -7.19 12.73
C ASP A 145 2.46 -6.57 13.88
N TYR A 146 2.04 -6.75 15.14
CA TYR A 146 2.68 -6.29 16.38
C TYR A 146 2.76 -4.76 16.62
N LEU A 147 2.51 -3.93 15.59
CA LEU A 147 2.39 -2.47 15.74
C LEU A 147 0.95 -2.05 16.09
N VAL A 148 -0.01 -2.79 15.56
CA VAL A 148 -1.44 -2.61 15.82
C VAL A 148 -1.95 -3.88 16.49
N PRO A 149 -2.97 -3.80 17.38
CA PRO A 149 -3.45 -4.99 18.05
C PRO A 149 -3.92 -6.09 17.09
N GLU A 150 -3.68 -7.34 17.46
CA GLU A 150 -3.86 -8.50 16.59
C GLU A 150 -5.29 -8.59 16.01
N GLU A 151 -6.30 -8.20 16.79
CA GLU A 151 -7.69 -8.23 16.35
C GLU A 151 -7.92 -7.33 15.12
N TYR A 152 -7.33 -6.13 15.09
CA TYR A 152 -7.41 -5.23 13.94
C TYR A 152 -6.69 -5.82 12.75
N VAL A 153 -5.46 -6.30 12.98
CA VAL A 153 -4.62 -6.86 11.93
C VAL A 153 -5.30 -8.05 11.26
N ARG A 154 -5.78 -9.01 12.06
CA ARG A 154 -6.48 -10.21 11.56
C ARG A 154 -7.78 -9.85 10.83
N THR A 155 -8.62 -9.03 11.46
CA THR A 155 -9.92 -8.62 10.88
C THR A 155 -9.75 -7.95 9.53
N MET A 156 -8.78 -7.03 9.42
CA MET A 156 -8.52 -6.32 8.17
C MET A 156 -7.89 -7.22 7.10
N ARG A 157 -6.90 -8.04 7.47
CA ARG A 157 -6.24 -8.97 6.55
C ARG A 157 -7.22 -9.92 5.90
N GLU A 158 -8.11 -10.53 6.68
CA GLU A 158 -9.10 -11.49 6.18
C GLU A 158 -10.09 -10.86 5.20
N SER A 159 -10.56 -9.64 5.48
CA SER A 159 -11.62 -9.01 4.69
C SER A 159 -11.14 -8.19 3.51
N MET A 160 -10.02 -7.47 3.66
CA MET A 160 -9.58 -6.47 2.68
C MET A 160 -8.81 -7.07 1.50
N LEU A 161 -8.34 -8.31 1.61
CA LEU A 161 -7.62 -9.03 0.54
C LEU A 161 -8.56 -9.77 -0.43
N ASN A 162 -9.77 -10.12 -0.01
CA ASN A 162 -10.67 -11.01 -0.77
C ASN A 162 -11.86 -10.31 -1.44
N LYS A 163 -12.02 -8.98 -1.28
CA LYS A 163 -13.20 -8.23 -1.73
C LYS A 163 -12.84 -6.95 -2.48
N CYS A 164 -11.90 -7.04 -3.42
CA CYS A 164 -11.56 -5.89 -4.28
C CYS A 164 -12.71 -5.59 -5.24
N PRO A 165 -13.12 -4.32 -5.38
CA PRO A 165 -14.15 -3.95 -6.36
C PRO A 165 -13.66 -4.22 -7.78
N VAL A 166 -14.60 -4.44 -8.70
CA VAL A 166 -14.34 -4.48 -10.14
C VAL A 166 -15.13 -3.36 -10.78
N SER A 167 -14.44 -2.47 -11.47
CA SER A 167 -15.04 -1.42 -12.28
C SER A 167 -15.66 -2.04 -13.54
N SER A 168 -16.80 -1.48 -13.95
CA SER A 168 -17.43 -1.87 -15.21
C SER A 168 -16.55 -1.46 -16.40
N TYR A 169 -16.73 -2.14 -17.54
CA TYR A 169 -15.94 -1.83 -18.73
C TYR A 169 -16.18 -0.40 -19.24
N GLU A 170 -17.37 0.16 -19.02
CA GLU A 170 -17.67 1.55 -19.33
C GLU A 170 -16.80 2.51 -18.51
N GLN A 171 -16.62 2.23 -17.21
CA GLN A 171 -15.73 3.01 -16.35
C GLN A 171 -14.27 2.90 -16.79
N VAL A 172 -13.84 1.72 -17.23
CA VAL A 172 -12.50 1.53 -17.84
C VAL A 172 -12.36 2.43 -19.08
N CYS A 173 -13.36 2.42 -19.97
CA CYS A 173 -13.38 3.26 -21.16
C CYS A 173 -13.36 4.76 -20.83
N GLU A 174 -14.04 5.19 -19.77
CA GLU A 174 -13.99 6.58 -19.29
C GLU A 174 -12.59 7.00 -18.84
N VAL A 175 -11.88 6.13 -18.11
CA VAL A 175 -10.49 6.39 -17.67
C VAL A 175 -9.58 6.52 -18.90
N PHE A 176 -9.72 5.62 -19.88
CA PHE A 176 -8.98 5.69 -21.13
C PHE A 176 -9.22 6.99 -21.91
N LYS A 177 -10.48 7.38 -22.10
CA LYS A 177 -10.82 8.65 -22.76
C LYS A 177 -10.21 9.86 -22.05
N LYS A 178 -10.18 9.85 -20.72
CA LYS A 178 -9.60 10.94 -19.92
C LYS A 178 -8.08 11.02 -20.03
N GLU A 179 -7.40 9.89 -20.02
CA GLU A 179 -5.92 9.85 -19.96
C GLU A 179 -5.26 9.91 -21.34
N VAL A 180 -5.86 9.26 -22.35
CA VAL A 180 -5.26 9.10 -23.68
C VAL A 180 -6.18 9.56 -24.82
N GLY A 181 -7.37 10.10 -24.51
CA GLY A 181 -8.29 10.69 -25.49
C GLY A 181 -9.11 9.69 -26.30
N GLU A 182 -8.82 8.39 -26.20
CA GLU A 182 -9.44 7.33 -26.99
C GLU A 182 -9.85 6.14 -26.12
N THR A 183 -10.61 5.20 -26.69
CA THR A 183 -11.07 3.98 -26.00
C THR A 183 -10.06 2.82 -26.13
N PRO A 184 -10.12 1.80 -25.23
CA PRO A 184 -9.16 0.70 -25.25
C PRO A 184 -9.04 -0.02 -26.60
N ASP A 185 -10.16 -0.19 -27.32
CA ASP A 185 -10.25 -0.84 -28.64
C ASP A 185 -9.55 -0.08 -29.78
N LYS A 186 -9.27 1.21 -29.60
CA LYS A 186 -8.47 2.00 -30.55
C LYS A 186 -7.00 2.03 -30.15
N VAL A 187 -6.73 2.09 -28.86
CA VAL A 187 -5.38 2.16 -28.30
C VAL A 187 -4.63 0.83 -28.49
N PHE A 188 -5.34 -0.29 -28.38
CA PHE A 188 -4.82 -1.64 -28.53
C PHE A 188 -5.45 -2.36 -29.73
N ALA A 189 -4.76 -3.34 -30.30
CA ALA A 189 -5.32 -4.21 -31.33
C ALA A 189 -6.35 -5.18 -30.75
N GLU A 190 -6.11 -5.65 -29.53
CA GLU A 190 -7.05 -6.48 -28.76
C GLU A 190 -7.05 -5.97 -27.32
N PHE A 191 -8.20 -5.87 -26.69
CA PHE A 191 -8.33 -5.55 -25.27
C PHE A 191 -9.42 -6.42 -24.65
N ASP A 192 -9.07 -7.19 -23.62
CA ASP A 192 -10.04 -8.04 -22.91
C ASP A 192 -10.86 -7.18 -21.94
N PRO A 193 -12.19 -7.04 -22.14
CA PRO A 193 -13.04 -6.26 -21.25
C PRO A 193 -13.14 -6.89 -19.85
N VAL A 194 -12.83 -8.18 -19.70
CA VAL A 194 -12.82 -8.88 -18.41
C VAL A 194 -11.43 -8.72 -17.78
N PRO A 195 -11.33 -8.15 -16.56
CA PRO A 195 -10.04 -8.05 -15.88
C PRO A 195 -9.55 -9.43 -15.42
N ILE A 196 -8.25 -9.67 -15.56
CA ILE A 196 -7.59 -10.89 -15.05
C ILE A 196 -7.29 -10.83 -13.56
N ALA A 197 -7.22 -9.62 -13.00
CA ALA A 197 -6.98 -9.37 -11.58
C ALA A 197 -7.60 -8.03 -11.18
N SER A 198 -8.00 -7.91 -9.91
CA SER A 198 -8.41 -6.64 -9.33
C SER A 198 -7.76 -6.45 -7.95
N ALA A 199 -7.33 -5.22 -7.69
CA ALA A 199 -6.72 -4.78 -6.45
C ALA A 199 -7.53 -3.60 -5.87
N SER A 200 -7.09 -3.03 -4.75
CA SER A 200 -7.80 -1.92 -4.13
C SER A 200 -7.85 -0.67 -5.01
N LEU A 201 -6.75 -0.32 -5.68
CA LEU A 201 -6.61 0.91 -6.48
C LEU A 201 -6.97 0.75 -7.96
N ALA A 202 -6.87 -0.46 -8.48
CA ALA A 202 -6.94 -0.71 -9.91
C ALA A 202 -7.26 -2.15 -10.24
N GLN A 203 -7.66 -2.36 -11.49
CA GLN A 203 -7.81 -3.68 -12.08
C GLN A 203 -6.87 -3.85 -13.28
N VAL A 204 -6.51 -5.09 -13.57
CA VAL A 204 -5.56 -5.43 -14.64
C VAL A 204 -6.29 -6.16 -15.75
N HIS A 205 -6.13 -5.66 -16.97
CA HIS A 205 -6.66 -6.26 -18.19
C HIS A 205 -5.54 -6.83 -19.05
N VAL A 206 -5.87 -7.83 -19.87
CA VAL A 206 -4.98 -8.33 -20.91
C VAL A 206 -5.27 -7.56 -22.19
N ALA A 207 -4.21 -7.13 -22.86
CA ALA A 207 -4.33 -6.52 -24.17
C ALA A 207 -3.21 -6.98 -25.12
N ARG A 208 -3.37 -6.64 -26.40
CA ARG A 208 -2.36 -6.79 -27.44
C ARG A 208 -2.14 -5.45 -28.10
N THR A 209 -0.89 -5.00 -28.14
CA THR A 209 -0.51 -3.79 -28.86
C THR A 209 -0.62 -3.98 -30.37
N HIS A 210 -0.66 -2.89 -31.13
CA HIS A 210 -0.71 -2.92 -32.60
C HIS A 210 0.54 -3.56 -33.25
N ASP A 211 1.67 -3.60 -32.54
CA ASP A 211 2.88 -4.36 -32.94
C ASP A 211 2.86 -5.83 -32.46
N GLY A 212 1.73 -6.33 -31.98
CA GLY A 212 1.48 -7.75 -31.69
C GLY A 212 1.90 -8.22 -30.30
N LYS A 213 2.47 -7.36 -29.44
CA LYS A 213 2.96 -7.73 -28.12
C LYS A 213 1.82 -7.88 -27.13
N LYS A 214 1.84 -8.97 -26.34
CA LYS A 214 0.90 -9.21 -25.25
C LYS A 214 1.30 -8.38 -24.04
N VAL A 215 0.37 -7.61 -23.49
CA VAL A 215 0.62 -6.69 -22.38
C VAL A 215 -0.42 -6.85 -21.28
N ALA A 216 -0.03 -6.48 -20.06
CA ALA A 216 -0.92 -6.28 -18.92
C ALA A 216 -1.15 -4.77 -18.76
N VAL A 217 -2.43 -4.37 -18.68
CA VAL A 217 -2.85 -2.97 -18.54
C VAL A 217 -3.53 -2.79 -17.20
N LYS A 218 -2.86 -2.14 -16.25
CA LYS A 218 -3.42 -1.75 -14.95
C LYS A 218 -4.18 -0.43 -15.13
N VAL A 219 -5.46 -0.44 -14.81
CA VAL A 219 -6.38 0.69 -14.96
C VAL A 219 -6.90 1.11 -13.59
N GLN A 220 -6.64 2.35 -13.20
CA GLN A 220 -7.10 2.88 -11.91
C GLN A 220 -8.63 2.96 -11.84
N HIS A 221 -9.21 2.60 -10.70
CA HIS A 221 -10.65 2.76 -10.49
C HIS A 221 -11.02 4.26 -10.46
N ALA A 222 -11.97 4.67 -11.30
CA ALA A 222 -12.34 6.07 -11.51
C ALA A 222 -12.68 6.85 -10.22
N HIS A 223 -13.31 6.19 -9.24
CA HIS A 223 -13.85 6.85 -8.04
C HIS A 223 -12.81 7.12 -6.95
N MET A 224 -11.55 6.67 -7.11
CA MET A 224 -10.59 6.68 -6.00
C MET A 224 -9.80 7.98 -5.85
N THR A 225 -9.57 8.70 -6.94
CA THR A 225 -8.75 9.93 -6.91
C THR A 225 -9.49 11.18 -6.45
N ASP A 226 -10.79 11.26 -6.74
CA ASP A 226 -11.51 12.52 -6.64
C ASP A 226 -11.72 12.97 -5.19
N THR A 227 -11.73 12.01 -4.27
CA THR A 227 -11.99 12.24 -2.83
C THR A 227 -10.74 12.07 -1.96
N ALA A 228 -9.67 11.45 -2.46
CA ALA A 228 -8.51 11.06 -1.67
C ALA A 228 -7.92 12.22 -0.85
N ALA A 229 -7.69 13.39 -1.47
CA ALA A 229 -7.15 14.55 -0.76
C ALA A 229 -8.09 15.06 0.35
N ALA A 230 -9.40 15.03 0.12
CA ALA A 230 -10.39 15.45 1.11
C ALA A 230 -10.50 14.42 2.25
N ASP A 231 -10.46 13.12 1.93
CA ASP A 231 -10.46 12.05 2.93
C ASP A 231 -9.21 12.08 3.81
N THR A 232 -8.03 12.29 3.23
CA THR A 232 -6.78 12.41 3.99
C THR A 232 -6.85 13.61 4.95
N ALA A 233 -7.33 14.76 4.48
CA ALA A 233 -7.52 15.93 5.33
C ALA A 233 -8.54 15.66 6.46
N ALA A 234 -9.65 15.01 6.14
CA ALA A 234 -10.68 14.61 7.09
C ALA A 234 -10.14 13.68 8.19
N LEU A 235 -9.43 12.63 7.80
CA LEU A 235 -8.80 11.70 8.72
C LEU A 235 -7.78 12.42 9.62
N GLY A 236 -7.00 13.35 9.04
CA GLY A 236 -6.08 14.21 9.78
C GLY A 236 -6.76 15.00 10.89
N VAL A 237 -7.91 15.62 10.62
CA VAL A 237 -8.69 16.35 11.64
C VAL A 237 -9.19 15.40 12.73
N ILE A 238 -9.73 14.24 12.34
CA ILE A 238 -10.33 13.28 13.27
C ILE A 238 -9.27 12.70 14.20
N VAL A 239 -8.15 12.20 13.68
CA VAL A 239 -7.10 11.59 14.52
C VAL A 239 -6.43 12.61 15.42
N ASN A 240 -6.19 13.84 14.94
CA ASN A 240 -5.65 14.90 15.80
C ASN A 240 -6.63 15.31 16.91
N THR A 241 -7.93 15.29 16.63
CA THR A 241 -8.96 15.58 17.64
C THR A 241 -9.08 14.45 18.65
N LEU A 242 -9.11 13.19 18.19
CA LEU A 242 -9.10 12.01 19.05
C LEU A 242 -7.88 12.00 19.95
N HIS A 243 -6.69 12.29 19.45
CA HIS A 243 -5.48 12.33 20.28
C HIS A 243 -5.55 13.41 21.38
N ARG A 244 -6.21 14.55 21.12
CA ARG A 244 -6.42 15.58 22.16
C ARG A 244 -7.38 15.13 23.26
N ILE A 245 -8.37 14.33 22.91
CA ILE A 245 -9.40 13.85 23.85
C ILE A 245 -8.91 12.57 24.56
N PHE A 246 -8.18 11.72 23.86
CA PHE A 246 -7.66 10.41 24.28
C PHE A 246 -6.16 10.32 23.96
N PRO A 247 -5.29 10.90 24.81
CA PRO A 247 -3.84 10.97 24.55
C PRO A 247 -3.16 9.61 24.37
N SER A 248 -3.74 8.55 24.94
CA SER A 248 -3.29 7.16 24.79
C SER A 248 -3.44 6.60 23.37
N PHE A 249 -4.21 7.26 22.50
CA PHE A 249 -4.40 6.90 21.09
C PHE A 249 -3.54 7.81 20.20
N ASP A 250 -2.27 7.46 20.00
CA ASP A 250 -1.41 8.15 19.02
C ASP A 250 -1.22 7.35 17.74
N TYR A 251 -2.12 7.59 16.78
CA TYR A 251 -2.07 7.01 15.42
C TYR A 251 -1.73 8.06 14.36
N ARG A 252 -1.20 9.21 14.77
CA ARG A 252 -0.83 10.28 13.83
C ARG A 252 0.26 9.83 12.87
N TRP A 253 1.21 9.04 13.36
CA TRP A 253 2.26 8.44 12.54
C TRP A 253 1.72 7.62 11.38
N LEU A 254 0.62 6.89 11.59
CA LEU A 254 -0.03 6.07 10.55
C LEU A 254 -0.65 6.97 9.48
N LEU A 255 -1.27 8.08 9.88
CA LEU A 255 -1.80 9.05 8.92
C LEU A 255 -0.71 9.78 8.15
N ASP A 256 0.40 10.13 8.80
CA ASP A 256 1.52 10.78 8.14
C ASP A 256 2.10 9.86 7.06
N GLU A 257 2.32 8.58 7.39
CA GLU A 257 2.75 7.55 6.45
C GLU A 257 1.78 7.43 5.26
N MET A 258 0.48 7.31 5.53
CA MET A 258 -0.55 7.22 4.48
C MET A 258 -0.59 8.47 3.60
N SER A 259 -0.43 9.66 4.20
CA SER A 259 -0.46 10.93 3.48
C SER A 259 0.72 11.06 2.52
N GLU A 260 1.85 10.42 2.82
CA GLU A 260 3.02 10.39 1.97
C GLU A 260 2.98 9.27 0.92
N SER A 261 2.53 8.07 1.30
CA SER A 261 2.54 6.90 0.41
C SER A 261 1.41 6.95 -0.61
N LEU A 262 0.20 7.35 -0.22
CA LEU A 262 -0.97 7.25 -1.08
C LEU A 262 -0.87 8.08 -2.37
N PRO A 263 -0.38 9.34 -2.37
CA PRO A 263 -0.21 10.08 -3.61
C PRO A 263 0.76 9.39 -4.59
N LYS A 264 1.79 8.71 -4.06
CA LYS A 264 2.75 7.94 -4.87
C LYS A 264 2.08 6.71 -5.48
N GLU A 265 1.28 5.99 -4.69
CA GLU A 265 0.53 4.82 -5.18
C GLU A 265 -0.58 5.17 -6.17
N LEU A 266 -1.14 6.37 -6.10
CA LEU A 266 -2.16 6.85 -7.04
C LEU A 266 -1.59 7.33 -8.37
N ASP A 267 -0.26 7.48 -8.49
CA ASP A 267 0.41 7.90 -9.72
C ASP A 267 1.23 6.74 -10.30
N PHE A 268 0.69 6.09 -11.34
CA PHE A 268 1.35 4.96 -11.98
C PHE A 268 2.65 5.29 -12.71
N LEU A 269 2.96 6.57 -12.95
CA LEU A 269 4.28 6.98 -13.43
C LEU A 269 5.34 6.78 -12.35
N VAL A 270 4.98 6.89 -11.07
CA VAL A 270 5.89 6.61 -9.95
C VAL A 270 6.15 5.11 -9.87
N GLU A 271 5.10 4.29 -9.94
CA GLU A 271 5.21 2.82 -9.97
C GLU A 271 6.10 2.34 -11.13
N ALA A 272 5.89 2.85 -12.34
CA ALA A 272 6.71 2.54 -13.50
C ALA A 272 8.20 2.87 -13.28
N LYS A 273 8.52 4.07 -12.77
CA LYS A 273 9.91 4.46 -12.48
C LYS A 273 10.55 3.62 -11.38
N ASN A 274 9.77 3.26 -10.35
CA ASN A 274 10.25 2.40 -9.27
C ASN A 274 10.65 1.02 -9.81
N SER A 275 9.89 0.46 -10.76
CA SER A 275 10.19 -0.83 -11.38
C SER A 275 11.54 -0.82 -12.10
N GLU A 276 11.81 0.21 -12.91
CA GLU A 276 13.08 0.37 -13.63
C GLU A 276 14.25 0.60 -12.67
N LYS A 277 14.06 1.47 -11.66
CA LYS A 277 15.05 1.74 -10.61
C LYS A 277 15.41 0.49 -9.82
N CYS A 278 14.43 -0.36 -9.50
CA CYS A 278 14.64 -1.63 -8.82
C CYS A 278 15.59 -2.52 -9.63
N LEU A 279 15.33 -2.71 -10.93
CA LEU A 279 16.20 -3.51 -11.78
C LEU A 279 17.60 -2.91 -11.98
N ASP A 280 17.68 -1.59 -12.10
CA ASP A 280 18.97 -0.88 -12.20
C ASP A 280 19.82 -1.08 -10.93
N ASN A 281 19.21 -1.02 -9.75
CA ASN A 281 19.88 -1.32 -8.48
C ASN A 281 20.41 -2.76 -8.43
N PHE A 282 19.62 -3.75 -8.87
CA PHE A 282 20.11 -5.13 -8.95
C PHE A 282 21.30 -5.26 -9.89
N ARG A 283 21.28 -4.61 -11.06
CA ARG A 283 22.40 -4.64 -12.02
C ARG A 283 23.66 -3.99 -11.46
N LYS A 284 23.53 -2.81 -10.83
CA LYS A 284 24.67 -2.01 -10.35
C LYS A 284 25.23 -2.50 -9.02
N LEU A 285 24.35 -2.83 -8.08
CA LEU A 285 24.72 -3.11 -6.69
C LEU A 285 24.75 -4.60 -6.39
N SER A 286 23.95 -5.43 -7.08
CA SER A 286 23.84 -6.87 -6.80
C SER A 286 23.93 -7.74 -8.07
N PRO A 287 25.01 -7.60 -8.87
CA PRO A 287 25.12 -8.23 -10.18
C PRO A 287 24.98 -9.76 -10.14
N HIS A 288 25.32 -10.39 -9.02
CA HIS A 288 25.17 -11.82 -8.79
C HIS A 288 23.70 -12.30 -8.70
N LEU A 289 22.73 -11.40 -8.49
CA LEU A 289 21.29 -11.69 -8.52
C LEU A 289 20.57 -11.08 -9.74
N ALA A 290 21.25 -10.24 -10.54
CA ALA A 290 20.60 -9.45 -11.59
C ALA A 290 19.90 -10.28 -12.67
N GLU A 291 20.36 -11.51 -12.94
CA GLU A 291 19.68 -12.41 -13.88
C GLU A 291 18.48 -13.16 -13.26
N TYR A 292 18.41 -13.21 -11.93
CA TYR A 292 17.40 -13.97 -11.18
C TYR A 292 16.26 -13.10 -10.66
N VAL A 293 16.35 -11.77 -10.76
CA VAL A 293 15.27 -10.83 -10.41
C VAL A 293 14.87 -10.05 -11.65
N TYR A 294 13.57 -9.98 -11.91
CA TYR A 294 13.00 -9.32 -13.08
C TYR A 294 11.77 -8.49 -12.70
N ALA A 295 11.49 -7.46 -13.48
CA ALA A 295 10.28 -6.66 -13.43
C ALA A 295 9.80 -6.49 -14.88
N PRO A 296 8.48 -6.53 -15.12
CA PRO A 296 7.91 -6.36 -16.46
C PRO A 296 8.43 -5.11 -17.18
N THR A 297 8.71 -5.21 -18.47
CA THR A 297 9.08 -4.03 -19.28
C THR A 297 7.91 -3.05 -19.35
N ILE A 298 8.16 -1.76 -19.11
CA ILE A 298 7.14 -0.70 -19.19
C ILE A 298 6.99 -0.20 -20.63
N TYR A 299 5.75 -0.03 -21.08
CA TYR A 299 5.40 0.61 -22.35
C TYR A 299 5.03 2.07 -22.08
N TRP A 300 6.05 2.93 -22.02
CA TRP A 300 5.92 4.33 -21.65
C TRP A 300 4.96 5.14 -22.54
N ASN A 301 4.88 4.80 -23.83
CA ASN A 301 3.96 5.42 -24.78
C ASN A 301 2.48 5.07 -24.54
N LEU A 302 2.21 4.06 -23.71
CA LEU A 302 0.87 3.58 -23.35
C LEU A 302 0.63 3.66 -21.83
N THR A 303 1.46 4.46 -21.13
CA THR A 303 1.42 4.62 -19.67
C THR A 303 1.17 6.08 -19.33
N SER A 304 0.34 6.31 -18.32
CA SER A 304 -0.04 7.62 -17.79
C SER A 304 -0.10 7.57 -16.26
N SER A 305 -0.63 8.62 -15.62
CA SER A 305 -0.82 8.62 -14.16
C SER A 305 -1.90 7.66 -13.66
N LYS A 306 -2.79 7.18 -14.55
CA LYS A 306 -3.92 6.28 -14.23
C LYS A 306 -3.95 4.99 -15.05
N LEU A 307 -3.07 4.86 -16.04
CA LEU A 307 -2.89 3.66 -16.86
C LEU A 307 -1.44 3.21 -16.77
N LEU A 308 -1.18 1.94 -16.40
CA LEU A 308 0.15 1.34 -16.48
C LEU A 308 0.13 0.17 -17.43
N THR A 309 0.83 0.31 -18.55
CA THR A 309 0.97 -0.76 -19.54
C THR A 309 2.34 -1.39 -19.42
N MET A 310 2.37 -2.69 -19.14
CA MET A 310 3.61 -3.45 -18.93
C MET A 310 3.59 -4.79 -19.65
N GLU A 311 4.76 -5.40 -19.82
CA GLU A 311 4.94 -6.73 -20.38
C GLU A 311 4.03 -7.74 -19.65
N PHE A 312 3.30 -8.54 -20.41
CA PHE A 312 2.50 -9.60 -19.82
C PHE A 312 3.43 -10.72 -19.31
N MET A 313 3.30 -11.09 -18.04
CA MET A 313 4.14 -12.10 -17.42
C MET A 313 3.39 -13.41 -17.19
N ASP A 314 3.94 -14.50 -17.73
CA ASP A 314 3.53 -15.87 -17.41
C ASP A 314 4.42 -16.48 -16.32
N GLY A 315 3.82 -17.23 -15.40
CA GLY A 315 4.53 -18.02 -14.39
C GLY A 315 3.64 -18.49 -13.25
N ALA A 316 4.24 -19.15 -12.26
CA ALA A 316 3.54 -19.60 -11.06
C ALA A 316 3.52 -18.49 -10.01
N GLN A 317 2.42 -18.29 -9.31
CA GLN A 317 2.39 -17.47 -8.10
C GLN A 317 3.39 -18.02 -7.07
N VAL A 318 4.06 -17.15 -6.30
CA VAL A 318 5.14 -17.58 -5.38
C VAL A 318 4.67 -18.58 -4.31
N ASN A 319 3.38 -18.56 -3.98
CA ASN A 319 2.74 -19.47 -3.02
C ASN A 319 2.17 -20.74 -3.67
N ASP A 320 2.15 -20.86 -5.01
CA ASP A 320 1.70 -22.05 -5.73
C ASP A 320 2.84 -23.07 -5.87
N VAL A 321 3.09 -23.79 -4.77
CA VAL A 321 4.13 -24.81 -4.68
C VAL A 321 3.92 -25.94 -5.71
N ALA A 322 2.68 -26.25 -6.07
CA ALA A 322 2.38 -27.31 -7.01
C ALA A 322 2.83 -26.94 -8.43
N THR A 323 2.49 -25.74 -8.90
CA THR A 323 2.90 -25.24 -10.22
C THR A 323 4.41 -24.97 -10.28
N ILE A 324 5.02 -24.45 -9.20
CA ILE A 324 6.48 -24.29 -9.10
C ILE A 324 7.20 -25.63 -9.32
N LYS A 325 6.72 -26.71 -8.68
CA LYS A 325 7.29 -28.06 -8.88
C LYS A 325 7.09 -28.56 -10.32
N LYS A 326 5.92 -28.33 -10.94
CA LYS A 326 5.65 -28.68 -12.34
C LYS A 326 6.57 -27.94 -13.32
N LEU A 327 6.99 -26.72 -13.01
CA LEU A 327 7.98 -25.96 -13.78
C LEU A 327 9.42 -26.49 -13.64
N GLY A 328 9.65 -27.52 -12.82
CA GLY A 328 10.98 -28.11 -12.58
C GLY A 328 11.85 -27.28 -11.65
N ILE A 329 11.24 -26.40 -10.85
CA ILE A 329 11.89 -25.49 -9.90
C ILE A 329 11.78 -26.07 -8.49
N GLN A 330 12.82 -25.89 -7.67
CA GLN A 330 12.75 -26.27 -6.25
C GLN A 330 12.14 -25.15 -5.41
N PRO A 331 11.06 -25.40 -4.64
CA PRO A 331 10.47 -24.38 -3.77
C PRO A 331 11.47 -23.79 -2.75
N PHE A 332 12.47 -24.58 -2.32
CA PHE A 332 13.55 -24.08 -1.46
C PHE A 332 14.39 -22.99 -2.15
N ASP A 333 14.75 -23.19 -3.43
CA ASP A 333 15.52 -22.20 -4.18
C ASP A 333 14.72 -20.89 -4.37
N VAL A 334 13.40 -20.99 -4.52
CA VAL A 334 12.50 -19.83 -4.57
C VAL A 334 12.53 -19.08 -3.24
N SER A 335 12.33 -19.78 -2.11
CA SER A 335 12.38 -19.17 -0.77
C SER A 335 13.69 -18.42 -0.55
N LYS A 336 14.81 -19.06 -0.92
CA LYS A 336 16.14 -18.48 -0.79
C LYS A 336 16.29 -17.23 -1.66
N LEU A 337 15.87 -17.30 -2.92
CA LEU A 337 15.96 -16.18 -3.86
C LEU A 337 15.13 -14.98 -3.39
N VAL A 338 13.91 -15.20 -2.89
CA VAL A 338 13.08 -14.14 -2.32
C VAL A 338 13.80 -13.49 -1.14
N SER A 339 14.25 -14.27 -0.15
CA SER A 339 14.96 -13.72 1.01
C SER A 339 16.21 -12.94 0.61
N GLN A 340 16.99 -13.44 -0.36
CA GLN A 340 18.18 -12.76 -0.87
C GLN A 340 17.84 -11.44 -1.57
N ALA A 341 16.82 -11.42 -2.44
CA ALA A 341 16.40 -10.22 -3.16
C ALA A 341 15.98 -9.10 -2.19
N PHE A 342 15.17 -9.43 -1.18
CA PHE A 342 14.73 -8.46 -0.17
C PHE A 342 15.85 -8.02 0.79
N ALA A 343 16.77 -8.93 1.15
CA ALA A 343 17.96 -8.56 1.90
C ALA A 343 18.85 -7.56 1.13
N GLU A 344 19.07 -7.77 -0.16
CA GLU A 344 19.85 -6.86 -1.00
C GLU A 344 19.18 -5.49 -1.12
N MET A 345 17.86 -5.45 -1.36
CA MET A 345 17.08 -4.20 -1.38
C MET A 345 17.22 -3.40 -0.07
N MET A 346 17.13 -4.10 1.07
CA MET A 346 17.18 -3.51 2.40
C MET A 346 18.58 -3.06 2.82
N PHE A 347 19.53 -3.99 2.84
CA PHE A 347 20.84 -3.75 3.44
C PHE A 347 21.83 -3.12 2.47
N LYS A 348 21.66 -3.32 1.16
CA LYS A 348 22.63 -2.86 0.16
C LYS A 348 22.10 -1.72 -0.71
N HIS A 349 20.91 -1.85 -1.27
CA HIS A 349 20.36 -0.83 -2.16
C HIS A 349 19.88 0.39 -1.37
N GLY A 350 19.19 0.15 -0.23
CA GLY A 350 18.47 1.21 0.48
C GLY A 350 17.27 1.72 -0.30
N PHE A 351 16.75 0.92 -1.22
CA PHE A 351 15.52 1.14 -1.94
C PHE A 351 14.67 -0.11 -1.79
N VAL A 352 13.74 -0.08 -0.86
CA VAL A 352 13.07 -1.26 -0.32
C VAL A 352 11.65 -1.31 -0.82
N HIS A 353 11.28 -2.42 -1.46
CA HIS A 353 9.90 -2.69 -1.80
C HIS A 353 9.13 -3.08 -0.52
N CYS A 354 8.11 -2.30 -0.17
CA CYS A 354 7.37 -2.43 1.08
C CYS A 354 6.07 -3.23 0.99
N ASP A 355 5.70 -3.75 -0.18
CA ASP A 355 4.48 -4.56 -0.38
C ASP A 355 4.74 -5.90 -1.10
N PRO A 356 5.54 -6.80 -0.51
CA PRO A 356 5.89 -8.09 -1.13
C PRO A 356 4.79 -9.13 -0.98
N HIS A 357 3.54 -8.75 -1.20
CA HIS A 357 2.40 -9.65 -1.13
C HIS A 357 2.57 -10.79 -2.13
N ALA A 358 2.16 -12.01 -1.77
CA ALA A 358 2.36 -13.19 -2.60
C ALA A 358 1.75 -13.04 -4.02
N ALA A 359 0.65 -12.29 -4.14
CA ALA A 359 0.00 -12.01 -5.42
C ALA A 359 0.83 -11.12 -6.38
N ASN A 360 1.81 -10.38 -5.85
CA ASN A 360 2.69 -9.48 -6.62
C ASN A 360 3.99 -10.16 -7.06
N LEU A 361 4.15 -11.46 -6.77
CA LEU A 361 5.37 -12.22 -6.99
C LEU A 361 5.09 -13.45 -7.85
N ILE A 362 5.66 -13.47 -9.06
CA ILE A 362 5.62 -14.62 -9.96
C ILE A 362 6.99 -15.29 -10.02
N VAL A 363 6.98 -16.60 -10.17
CA VAL A 363 8.16 -17.44 -10.35
C VAL A 363 8.09 -18.11 -11.71
N ARG A 364 9.17 -17.97 -12.49
CA ARG A 364 9.37 -18.70 -13.74
C ARG A 364 10.77 -19.32 -13.79
N PRO A 365 11.04 -20.27 -14.69
CA PRO A 365 12.40 -20.72 -14.91
C PRO A 365 13.27 -19.58 -15.45
N ALA A 366 14.50 -19.44 -14.96
CA ALA A 366 15.45 -18.46 -15.44
C ALA A 366 15.72 -18.66 -16.95
N PRO A 367 15.66 -17.61 -17.79
CA PRO A 367 15.87 -17.74 -19.24
C PRO A 367 17.24 -18.32 -19.61
N SER A 368 18.28 -18.00 -18.83
CA SER A 368 19.66 -18.49 -18.99
C SER A 368 19.88 -19.91 -18.43
N GLY A 369 18.91 -20.49 -17.74
CA GLY A 369 19.11 -21.66 -16.89
C GLY A 369 19.27 -22.97 -17.65
N LYS A 370 20.53 -23.43 -17.84
CA LYS A 370 20.83 -24.84 -18.12
C LYS A 370 20.26 -25.71 -16.99
N LYS A 371 19.63 -26.84 -17.33
CA LYS A 371 19.22 -27.83 -16.33
C LYS A 371 20.44 -28.31 -15.55
N ASN A 372 20.33 -28.43 -14.24
CA ASN A 372 21.39 -29.09 -13.47
C ASN A 372 21.41 -30.60 -13.76
N ILE A 373 22.40 -31.32 -13.22
CA ILE A 373 22.56 -32.78 -13.39
C ILE A 373 21.34 -33.60 -12.95
N TYR A 374 20.45 -33.01 -12.15
CA TYR A 374 19.19 -33.61 -11.69
C TYR A 374 17.96 -33.11 -12.49
N GLY A 375 18.17 -32.43 -13.62
CA GLY A 375 17.10 -31.93 -14.50
C GLY A 375 16.38 -30.66 -14.00
N LYS A 376 16.79 -30.07 -12.88
CA LYS A 376 16.12 -28.93 -12.22
C LYS A 376 16.59 -27.60 -12.83
N LYS A 377 15.67 -26.63 -12.90
CA LYS A 377 15.93 -25.28 -13.41
C LYS A 377 16.07 -24.28 -12.25
N LYS A 378 16.91 -23.27 -12.44
CA LYS A 378 17.00 -22.13 -11.49
C LYS A 378 15.75 -21.26 -11.60
N PRO A 379 15.20 -20.77 -10.48
CA PRO A 379 14.09 -19.82 -10.51
C PRO A 379 14.57 -18.43 -10.94
N GLN A 380 13.69 -17.69 -11.62
CA GLN A 380 13.74 -16.23 -11.70
C GLN A 380 12.49 -15.69 -11.02
N LEU A 381 12.69 -14.74 -10.11
CA LEU A 381 11.66 -14.01 -9.40
C LEU A 381 11.22 -12.80 -10.22
N VAL A 382 9.92 -12.68 -10.46
CA VAL A 382 9.31 -11.56 -11.18
C VAL A 382 8.50 -10.73 -10.18
N LEU A 383 8.87 -9.45 -10.03
CA LEU A 383 8.20 -8.47 -9.19
C LEU A 383 7.20 -7.67 -10.04
N LEU A 384 5.90 -7.80 -9.76
CA LEU A 384 4.84 -7.21 -10.59
C LEU A 384 4.43 -5.81 -10.15
N ASP A 385 4.24 -5.59 -8.85
CA ASP A 385 3.78 -4.31 -8.31
C ASP A 385 4.99 -3.52 -7.77
N HIS A 386 5.06 -2.24 -8.14
CA HIS A 386 6.14 -1.35 -7.69
C HIS A 386 5.60 -0.03 -7.10
N GLY A 387 4.34 -0.03 -6.68
CA GLY A 387 3.63 1.15 -6.19
C GLY A 387 4.19 1.67 -4.86
N TRP A 388 4.77 0.80 -4.04
CA TRP A 388 5.22 1.15 -2.69
C TRP A 388 6.68 0.77 -2.41
N TYR A 389 7.53 1.81 -2.38
CA TYR A 389 8.94 1.76 -2.02
C TYR A 389 9.29 2.78 -0.95
N LYS A 390 10.28 2.44 -0.12
CA LYS A 390 10.94 3.38 0.80
C LYS A 390 12.43 3.48 0.51
N GLU A 391 12.97 4.68 0.66
CA GLU A 391 14.41 4.90 0.66
C GLU A 391 14.93 4.89 2.09
N LEU A 392 15.98 4.10 2.34
CA LEU A 392 16.66 4.03 3.62
C LEU A 392 18.03 4.68 3.47
N ASP A 393 18.29 5.69 4.30
CA ASP A 393 19.61 6.31 4.36
C ASP A 393 20.67 5.33 4.89
N PHE A 394 21.93 5.75 4.84
CA PHE A 394 23.04 4.92 5.29
C PHE A 394 22.97 4.57 6.78
N ASP A 395 22.69 5.54 7.65
CA ASP A 395 22.69 5.34 9.10
C ASP A 395 21.58 4.39 9.52
N THR A 396 20.39 4.54 8.95
CA THR A 396 19.28 3.63 9.18
C THR A 396 19.65 2.21 8.79
N ARG A 397 20.16 2.00 7.58
CA ARG A 397 20.60 0.67 7.11
C ARG A 397 21.71 0.08 7.96
N PHE A 398 22.71 0.88 8.30
CA PHE A 398 23.85 0.44 9.08
C PHE A 398 23.42 -0.01 10.48
N ASN A 399 22.60 0.79 11.16
CA ASN A 399 22.09 0.44 12.48
C ASN A 399 21.14 -0.76 12.43
N TYR A 400 20.32 -0.88 11.38
CA TYR A 400 19.46 -2.03 11.18
C TYR A 400 20.25 -3.33 10.94
N ALA A 401 21.27 -3.29 10.08
CA ALA A 401 22.20 -4.41 9.88
C ALA A 401 22.95 -4.77 11.17
N SER A 402 23.37 -3.76 11.94
CA SER A 402 24.06 -3.97 13.21
C SER A 402 23.15 -4.55 14.28
N LEU A 403 21.87 -4.16 14.32
CA LEU A 403 20.87 -4.76 15.19
C LEU A 403 20.68 -6.24 14.87
N TRP A 404 20.52 -6.59 13.59
CA TRP A 404 20.42 -7.99 13.16
C TRP A 404 21.65 -8.81 13.54
N LYS A 405 22.85 -8.25 13.33
CA LYS A 405 24.10 -8.87 13.78
C LYS A 405 24.08 -9.11 15.29
N ALA A 406 23.69 -8.10 16.07
CA ALA A 406 23.65 -8.19 17.52
C ALA A 406 22.64 -9.25 18.01
N LEU A 407 21.46 -9.35 17.38
CA LEU A 407 20.47 -10.39 17.66
C LEU A 407 21.02 -11.79 17.40
N VAL A 408 21.69 -12.00 16.26
CA VAL A 408 22.28 -13.31 15.89
C VAL A 408 23.37 -13.74 16.88
N PHE A 409 24.17 -12.79 17.38
CA PHE A 409 25.23 -13.06 18.35
C PHE A 409 24.77 -12.93 19.81
N ALA A 410 23.47 -12.68 20.06
CA ALA A 410 22.90 -12.44 21.38
C ALA A 410 23.65 -11.35 22.20
N ASP A 411 24.15 -10.31 21.54
CA ASP A 411 24.85 -9.19 22.19
C ASP A 411 23.84 -8.15 22.70
N ALA A 412 23.43 -8.29 23.95
CA ALA A 412 22.45 -7.41 24.60
C ALA A 412 22.82 -5.91 24.55
N ASN A 413 24.11 -5.58 24.69
CA ASN A 413 24.57 -4.19 24.67
C ASN A 413 24.47 -3.59 23.27
N ALA A 414 24.85 -4.36 22.25
CA ALA A 414 24.71 -3.94 20.86
C ALA A 414 23.24 -3.88 20.43
N ILE A 415 22.38 -4.81 20.87
CA ILE A 415 20.92 -4.75 20.64
C ILE A 415 20.39 -3.44 21.22
N LYS A 416 20.65 -3.12 22.49
CA LYS A 416 20.21 -1.86 23.12
C LYS A 416 20.69 -0.64 22.36
N LYS A 417 21.99 -0.59 22.04
CA LYS A 417 22.60 0.54 21.32
C LYS A 417 21.96 0.76 19.95
N HIS A 418 21.80 -0.28 19.16
CA HIS A 418 21.30 -0.15 17.79
C HIS A 418 19.77 0.01 17.74
N SER A 419 19.02 -0.61 18.65
CA SER A 419 17.59 -0.35 18.85
C SER A 419 17.32 1.12 19.21
N ALA A 420 18.07 1.69 20.16
CA ALA A 420 17.93 3.10 20.53
C ALA A 420 18.26 4.05 19.37
N LYS A 421 19.32 3.76 18.60
CA LYS A 421 19.64 4.52 17.37
C LYS A 421 18.59 4.38 16.28
N LEU A 422 17.86 3.26 16.28
CA LEU A 422 16.70 3.04 15.44
C LEU A 422 15.40 3.59 16.05
N GLY A 423 15.49 4.41 17.09
CA GLY A 423 14.33 5.05 17.70
C GLY A 423 13.39 4.07 18.41
N ALA A 424 13.78 2.81 18.63
CA ALA A 424 13.04 1.93 19.52
C ALA A 424 13.27 2.44 20.95
N GLY A 425 12.23 2.99 21.58
CA GLY A 425 12.32 3.65 22.89
C GLY A 425 12.92 2.78 24.00
N ASP A 426 13.24 3.41 25.13
CA ASP A 426 13.86 2.74 26.28
C ASP A 426 12.94 1.68 26.95
N ASP A 427 11.64 1.69 26.63
CA ASP A 427 10.60 0.86 27.25
C ASP A 427 10.57 -0.61 26.76
N LEU A 428 11.42 -1.00 25.80
CA LEU A 428 11.55 -2.39 25.35
C LEU A 428 12.39 -3.26 26.31
N TYR A 429 12.89 -2.69 27.42
CA TYR A 429 13.82 -3.33 28.35
C TYR A 429 13.38 -3.34 29.81
N VAL A 430 12.08 -3.15 30.10
CA VAL A 430 11.55 -3.28 31.47
C VAL A 430 11.13 -4.71 31.76
#